data_AF-A0A6L8FR14-F1
#
_entry.id   AF-A0A6L8FR14-F1
#
_cell.length_a   1.000
_cell.length_b   1.000
_cell.length_c   1.000
_cell.angle_alpha   90.00
_cell.angle_beta   90.00
_cell.angle_gamma   90.00
#
_symmetry.space_group_name_H-M   'P 1'
#
loop_
_entity.id
_entity.type
_entity.pdbx_description
1 polymer ?
#
loop_
_entity_poly.entity_id
_entity_poly.type
_entity_poly.pdbx_seq_one_letter_code
_entity_poly.pdbx_strand_id
1 'polypeptide(L)'
;MPKISPRIFTVGASALWLLIGWTSVCAQTTNEFRTRPNQIVVNAQRHWEDWDFPAGTLEIAPQGEVRPRQWNRNTDATEDIVDFLRFQIEAARRDPTLFKIPKRLQGKEVAEISLRDAVVEAGSNPAGVTNVLDGDPTTFWEPAPLPAGVDPADVDIGALWWFTVDLGRLV
;
A
#
# COMPACT_ATOMS: atom_id res chain seq x y z
N MET A 1 18.93 -72.43 -34.80
CA MET A 1 17.85 -71.95 -35.69
C MET A 1 18.26 -70.60 -36.27
N PRO A 2 18.00 -70.35 -37.56
CA PRO A 2 18.80 -69.44 -38.38
C PRO A 2 18.04 -68.16 -38.82
N LYS A 3 18.73 -67.32 -39.61
CA LYS A 3 18.22 -66.41 -40.67
C LYS A 3 17.60 -65.08 -40.17
N ILE A 4 17.89 -63.88 -40.69
CA ILE A 4 18.36 -63.40 -42.00
C ILE A 4 19.03 -62.01 -41.81
N SER A 5 20.06 -61.71 -42.60
CA SER A 5 20.50 -60.34 -42.94
C SER A 5 20.10 -60.01 -44.38
N PRO A 6 19.89 -58.72 -44.72
CA PRO A 6 20.63 -58.13 -45.84
C PRO A 6 21.10 -56.69 -45.49
N ARG A 7 22.38 -56.33 -45.57
CA ARG A 7 23.19 -55.98 -46.76
C ARG A 7 22.56 -54.90 -47.66
N ILE A 8 23.10 -53.68 -47.59
CA ILE A 8 23.48 -52.89 -48.79
C ILE A 8 24.82 -52.20 -48.50
N PHE A 9 25.82 -52.48 -49.34
CA PHE A 9 27.08 -51.75 -49.48
C PHE A 9 26.89 -50.60 -50.49
N THR A 10 27.66 -49.51 -50.37
CA THR A 10 28.65 -49.02 -51.36
C THR A 10 28.77 -47.48 -51.37
N VAL A 11 29.95 -47.01 -50.96
CA VAL A 11 30.80 -45.90 -51.46
C VAL A 11 30.18 -44.52 -51.74
N GLY A 12 30.75 -43.49 -51.10
CA GLY A 12 30.60 -42.08 -51.49
C GLY A 12 31.68 -41.22 -50.85
N ALA A 13 32.54 -40.65 -51.68
CA ALA A 13 33.70 -39.85 -51.33
C ALA A 13 33.39 -38.61 -50.44
N SER A 14 34.38 -38.25 -49.62
CA SER A 14 34.87 -36.90 -49.36
C SER A 14 33.88 -35.72 -49.39
N ALA A 15 33.69 -35.06 -48.25
CA ALA A 15 33.87 -33.61 -48.14
C ALA A 15 33.75 -33.17 -46.68
N LEU A 16 34.86 -32.65 -46.16
CA LEU A 16 34.94 -31.86 -44.95
C LEU A 16 34.14 -30.56 -45.17
N TRP A 17 33.06 -30.35 -44.42
CA TRP A 17 32.46 -29.04 -44.23
C TRP A 17 32.25 -28.78 -42.74
N LEU A 18 33.11 -27.92 -42.21
CA LEU A 18 32.93 -27.23 -40.93
C LEU A 18 31.66 -26.36 -41.02
N LEU A 19 30.55 -26.85 -40.45
CA LEU A 19 29.41 -26.01 -40.10
C LEU A 19 29.53 -25.66 -38.61
N ILE A 20 30.23 -24.56 -38.32
CA ILE A 20 30.10 -23.88 -37.04
C ILE A 20 28.73 -23.22 -37.05
N GLY A 21 27.73 -23.93 -36.54
CA GLY A 21 26.43 -23.35 -36.26
C GLY A 21 26.59 -22.27 -35.20
N TRP A 22 26.25 -21.04 -35.55
CA TRP A 22 25.94 -19.99 -34.58
C TRP A 22 24.76 -20.47 -33.74
N THR A 23 25.03 -21.01 -32.56
CA THR A 23 24.02 -21.05 -31.51
C THR A 23 23.86 -19.63 -31.01
N SER A 24 22.80 -18.96 -31.47
CA SER A 24 22.27 -17.81 -30.75
C SER A 24 21.99 -18.26 -29.33
N VAL A 25 22.84 -17.85 -28.40
CA VAL A 25 22.55 -17.92 -26.98
C VAL A 25 21.42 -16.92 -26.75
N CYS A 26 20.18 -17.40 -26.82
CA CYS A 26 19.06 -16.71 -26.21
C CYS A 26 19.41 -16.62 -24.72
N ALA A 27 19.81 -15.44 -24.26
CA ALA A 27 19.87 -15.18 -22.84
C ALA A 27 18.46 -15.42 -22.28
N GLN A 28 18.28 -16.52 -21.57
CA GLN A 28 17.06 -16.81 -20.84
C GLN A 28 16.94 -15.72 -19.77
N THR A 29 16.01 -14.79 -19.96
CA THR A 29 15.52 -13.90 -18.92
C THR A 29 14.57 -14.69 -18.04
N THR A 30 15.13 -15.61 -17.26
CA THR A 30 14.45 -16.19 -16.12
C THR A 30 14.66 -15.27 -14.91
N ASN A 31 13.75 -15.27 -13.93
CA ASN A 31 13.86 -14.55 -12.65
C ASN A 31 15.00 -15.09 -11.75
N GLU A 32 16.06 -15.60 -12.34
CA GLU A 32 17.13 -16.28 -11.66
C GLU A 32 18.11 -15.25 -11.09
N PHE A 33 18.20 -15.21 -9.77
CA PHE A 33 19.26 -14.50 -9.08
C PHE A 33 20.61 -15.07 -9.51
N ARG A 34 21.52 -14.19 -9.96
CA ARG A 34 22.89 -14.62 -10.25
C ARG A 34 23.61 -14.90 -8.93
N THR A 35 24.02 -16.15 -8.73
CA THR A 35 24.81 -16.58 -7.58
C THR A 35 26.31 -16.56 -7.90
N ARG A 36 27.14 -16.24 -6.90
CA ARG A 36 28.58 -16.51 -6.88
C ARG A 36 28.89 -17.35 -5.62
N PRO A 37 30.12 -17.87 -5.43
CA PRO A 37 30.42 -18.80 -4.33
C PRO A 37 30.02 -18.35 -2.93
N ASN A 38 29.90 -17.04 -2.68
CA ASN A 38 29.55 -16.47 -1.37
C ASN A 38 28.56 -15.29 -1.45
N GLN A 39 27.90 -15.07 -2.59
CA GLN A 39 27.00 -13.91 -2.74
C GLN A 39 25.88 -14.17 -3.74
N ILE A 40 24.76 -13.49 -3.51
CA ILE A 40 23.65 -13.36 -4.44
C ILE A 40 23.66 -11.93 -4.99
N VAL A 41 23.62 -11.77 -6.30
CA VAL A 41 23.65 -10.46 -6.94
C VAL A 41 22.23 -9.93 -7.11
N VAL A 42 21.93 -8.80 -6.48
CA VAL A 42 20.64 -8.09 -6.56
C VAL A 42 20.87 -6.71 -7.19
N ASN A 43 20.54 -6.56 -8.48
CA ASN A 43 20.81 -5.31 -9.22
C ASN A 43 19.71 -4.92 -10.23
N ALA A 44 18.49 -5.44 -10.09
CA ALA A 44 17.37 -5.16 -10.98
C ALA A 44 16.07 -5.12 -10.18
N GLN A 45 15.10 -4.30 -10.62
CA GLN A 45 13.79 -4.15 -9.98
C GLN A 45 13.11 -5.51 -9.73
N ARG A 46 13.06 -6.37 -10.75
CA ARG A 46 12.45 -7.71 -10.66
C ARG A 46 12.99 -8.60 -9.53
N HIS A 47 14.24 -8.40 -9.10
CA HIS A 47 14.81 -9.19 -8.01
C HIS A 47 14.24 -8.80 -6.64
N TRP A 48 13.77 -7.56 -6.52
CA TRP A 48 13.13 -7.04 -5.32
C TRP A 48 11.63 -7.35 -5.30
N GLU A 49 11.01 -7.53 -6.45
CA GLU A 49 9.59 -7.90 -6.56
C GLU A 49 9.29 -9.30 -6.00
N ASP A 50 10.30 -10.18 -5.90
CA ASP A 50 10.19 -11.52 -5.29
C ASP A 50 10.23 -11.50 -3.75
N TRP A 51 10.44 -10.34 -3.12
CA TRP A 51 10.59 -10.21 -1.68
C TRP A 51 9.33 -9.62 -1.05
N ASP A 52 8.93 -10.16 0.10
CA ASP A 52 7.81 -9.62 0.86
C ASP A 52 8.21 -8.37 1.64
N PHE A 53 7.47 -7.27 1.42
CA PHE A 53 7.59 -6.05 2.21
C PHE A 53 6.22 -5.56 2.64
N PRO A 54 6.09 -4.89 3.80
CA PRO A 54 4.85 -4.20 4.14
C PRO A 54 4.53 -3.15 3.07
N ALA A 55 3.30 -3.17 2.58
CA ALA A 55 2.84 -2.28 1.53
C ALA A 55 3.15 -0.80 1.87
N GLY A 56 3.75 -0.09 0.93
CA GLY A 56 4.07 1.33 1.08
C GLY A 56 5.36 1.66 1.83
N THR A 57 6.18 0.67 2.19
CA THR A 57 7.47 0.91 2.87
C THR A 57 8.57 1.38 1.92
N LEU A 58 8.54 0.91 0.67
CA LEU A 58 9.62 1.10 -0.30
C LEU A 58 9.08 1.65 -1.63
N GLU A 59 9.94 2.36 -2.35
CA GLU A 59 9.82 2.61 -3.78
C GLU A 59 10.97 1.92 -4.51
N ILE A 60 10.65 1.17 -5.56
CA ILE A 60 11.65 0.50 -6.41
C ILE A 60 11.67 1.24 -7.76
N ALA A 61 12.75 1.94 -8.05
CA ALA A 61 12.92 2.65 -9.31
C ALA A 61 13.15 1.67 -10.48
N PRO A 62 12.87 2.06 -11.73
CA PRO A 62 13.07 1.21 -12.91
C PRO A 62 14.51 0.67 -13.07
N GLN A 63 15.51 1.42 -12.58
CA GLN A 63 16.92 0.99 -12.56
C GLN A 63 17.27 -0.03 -11.46
N GLY A 64 16.30 -0.46 -10.63
CA GLY A 64 16.51 -1.40 -9.53
C GLY A 64 17.03 -0.77 -8.23
N GLU A 65 17.03 0.55 -8.15
CA GLU A 65 17.32 1.27 -6.91
C GLU A 65 16.13 1.15 -5.97
N VAL A 66 16.37 0.70 -4.74
CA VAL A 66 15.36 0.62 -3.69
C VAL A 66 15.55 1.78 -2.74
N ARG A 67 14.49 2.56 -2.56
CA ARG A 67 14.47 3.67 -1.61
C ARG A 67 13.38 3.43 -0.57
N PRO A 68 13.61 3.78 0.70
CA PRO A 68 12.51 3.89 1.64
C PRO A 68 11.55 4.95 1.13
N ARG A 69 10.26 4.68 1.20
CA ARG A 69 9.25 5.71 0.99
C ARG A 69 9.46 6.77 2.07
N GLN A 70 9.84 7.97 1.67
CA GLN A 70 10.08 9.04 2.64
C GLN A 70 8.77 9.44 3.30
N TRP A 71 8.78 9.49 4.62
CA TRP A 71 7.66 9.97 5.41
C TRP A 71 7.97 11.39 5.91
N ASN A 72 7.06 12.34 5.69
CA ASN A 72 7.19 13.70 6.20
C ASN A 72 7.15 13.69 7.73
N ARG A 73 8.24 14.13 8.37
CA ARG A 73 8.29 14.35 9.83
C ARG A 73 7.57 15.66 10.17
N ASN A 74 7.23 15.85 11.45
CA ASN A 74 6.51 17.03 11.97
C ASN A 74 5.04 17.12 11.51
N THR A 75 4.32 16.01 11.68
CA THR A 75 2.86 15.95 11.53
C THR A 75 2.21 16.23 12.89
N ASP A 76 1.26 17.15 12.93
CA ASP A 76 0.32 17.26 14.06
C ASP A 76 -0.96 16.53 13.67
N ALA A 77 -1.27 15.44 14.37
CA ALA A 77 -2.40 14.59 14.03
C ALA A 77 -3.76 15.29 14.18
N THR A 78 -3.84 16.42 14.87
CA THR A 78 -5.07 17.20 15.05
C THR A 78 -5.17 18.35 14.04
N GLU A 79 -4.08 19.06 13.76
CA GLU A 79 -4.07 20.15 12.78
C GLU A 79 -4.11 19.62 11.33
N ASP A 80 -3.48 18.47 11.06
CA ASP A 80 -3.31 17.94 9.70
C ASP A 80 -4.46 17.00 9.25
N ILE A 81 -5.48 16.78 10.08
CA ILE A 81 -6.55 15.80 9.83
C ILE A 81 -7.18 15.99 8.44
N VAL A 82 -7.56 17.23 8.12
CA VAL A 82 -8.27 17.56 6.88
C VAL A 82 -7.40 17.24 5.67
N ASP A 83 -6.12 17.56 5.74
CA ASP A 83 -5.17 17.33 4.65
C ASP A 83 -4.92 15.83 4.45
N PHE A 84 -4.88 15.04 5.52
CA PHE A 84 -4.77 13.59 5.38
C PHE A 84 -6.04 12.95 4.79
N LEU A 85 -7.23 13.38 5.21
CA LEU A 85 -8.48 12.88 4.62
C LEU A 85 -8.54 13.20 3.11
N ARG A 86 -8.13 14.41 2.72
CA ARG A 86 -8.02 14.80 1.31
C ARG A 86 -7.02 13.95 0.55
N PHE A 87 -5.82 13.78 1.12
CA PHE A 87 -4.76 12.95 0.53
C PHE A 87 -5.23 11.51 0.29
N GLN A 88 -5.91 10.89 1.27
CA GLN A 88 -6.42 9.53 1.10
C GLN A 88 -7.41 9.41 -0.05
N ILE A 89 -8.32 10.38 -0.19
CA ILE A 89 -9.30 10.38 -1.29
C ILE A 89 -8.59 10.53 -2.63
N GLU A 90 -7.65 11.47 -2.75
CA GLU A 90 -6.88 11.65 -3.98
C GLU A 90 -6.03 10.42 -4.33
N ALA A 91 -5.37 9.83 -3.35
CA ALA A 91 -4.58 8.62 -3.52
C ALA A 91 -5.45 7.43 -3.95
N ALA A 92 -6.62 7.25 -3.31
CA ALA A 92 -7.57 6.20 -3.69
C ALA A 92 -8.18 6.41 -5.09
N ARG A 93 -8.41 7.67 -5.50
CA ARG A 93 -8.88 8.01 -6.86
C ARG A 93 -7.80 7.71 -7.91
N ARG A 94 -6.52 7.92 -7.58
CA ARG A 94 -5.38 7.59 -8.45
C ARG A 94 -5.15 6.09 -8.56
N ASP A 95 -5.17 5.40 -7.43
CA ASP A 95 -4.98 3.97 -7.32
C ASP A 95 -5.83 3.41 -6.17
N PRO A 96 -6.97 2.75 -6.49
CA PRO A 96 -7.88 2.18 -5.49
C PRO A 96 -7.26 1.08 -4.62
N THR A 97 -6.08 0.57 -4.97
CA THR A 97 -5.39 -0.46 -4.18
C THR A 97 -4.60 0.13 -2.99
N LEU A 98 -4.31 1.44 -3.02
CA LEU A 98 -3.53 2.11 -1.97
C LEU A 98 -4.37 2.43 -0.72
N PHE A 99 -5.62 2.86 -0.92
CA PHE A 99 -6.51 3.27 0.15
C PHE A 99 -7.97 2.93 -0.18
N LYS A 100 -8.74 2.57 0.84
CA LYS A 100 -10.19 2.39 0.74
C LYS A 100 -10.89 3.64 1.26
N ILE A 101 -11.62 4.36 0.40
CA ILE A 101 -12.38 5.54 0.81
C ILE A 101 -13.48 5.12 1.82
N PRO A 102 -13.50 5.69 3.04
CA PRO A 102 -14.56 5.45 4.01
C PRO A 102 -15.94 5.77 3.42
N LYS A 103 -16.96 4.97 3.75
CA LYS A 103 -18.31 5.13 3.21
C LYS A 103 -18.85 6.56 3.38
N ARG A 104 -18.57 7.20 4.52
CA ARG A 104 -18.95 8.58 4.85
C ARG A 104 -18.35 9.65 3.92
N LEU A 105 -17.26 9.33 3.21
CA LEU A 105 -16.55 10.23 2.28
C LEU A 105 -16.79 9.87 0.80
N GLN A 106 -17.52 8.79 0.51
CA GLN A 106 -17.75 8.37 -0.87
C GLN A 106 -18.56 9.41 -1.64
N GLY A 107 -18.09 9.78 -2.82
CA GLY A 107 -18.75 10.77 -3.69
C GLY A 107 -18.57 12.23 -3.25
N LYS A 108 -17.86 12.48 -2.14
CA LYS A 108 -17.55 13.85 -1.71
C LYS A 108 -16.36 14.40 -2.48
N GLU A 109 -16.40 15.68 -2.85
CA GLU A 109 -15.26 16.33 -3.48
C GLU A 109 -14.20 16.73 -2.46
N VAL A 110 -12.92 16.68 -2.88
CA VAL A 110 -11.76 16.94 -2.01
C VAL A 110 -11.83 18.34 -1.37
N ALA A 111 -12.29 19.33 -2.15
CA ALA A 111 -12.46 20.70 -1.68
C ALA A 111 -13.56 20.86 -0.60
N GLU A 112 -14.50 19.93 -0.52
CA GLU A 112 -15.60 19.94 0.45
C GLU A 112 -15.25 19.22 1.75
N ILE A 113 -14.09 18.55 1.79
CA ILE A 113 -13.60 17.87 3.00
C ILE A 113 -13.25 18.93 4.06
N SER A 114 -13.77 18.71 5.25
CA SER A 114 -13.68 19.58 6.41
C SER A 114 -13.42 18.77 7.67
N LEU A 115 -13.09 19.46 8.77
CA LEU A 115 -12.87 18.81 10.07
C LEU A 115 -14.10 18.05 10.57
N ARG A 116 -15.32 18.48 10.20
CA ARG A 116 -16.56 17.76 10.53
C ARG A 116 -16.59 16.36 9.95
N ASP A 117 -15.95 16.15 8.80
CA ASP A 117 -15.93 14.84 8.19
C ASP A 117 -15.10 13.87 9.02
N ALA A 118 -14.08 14.34 9.74
CA ALA A 118 -13.25 13.50 10.60
C ALA A 118 -14.04 12.87 11.76
N VAL A 119 -15.13 13.51 12.20
CA VAL A 119 -16.01 12.97 13.24
C VAL A 119 -16.79 11.79 12.65
N VAL A 120 -16.45 10.58 13.10
CA VAL A 120 -17.07 9.34 12.61
C VAL A 120 -18.42 9.15 13.29
N GLU A 121 -18.44 9.31 14.61
CA GLU A 121 -19.63 9.13 15.43
C GLU A 121 -19.46 9.85 16.77
N ALA A 122 -20.57 10.28 17.37
CA ALA A 122 -20.59 10.79 18.74
C ALA A 122 -21.91 10.42 19.42
N GLY A 123 -21.83 10.00 20.69
CA GLY A 123 -22.99 9.78 21.53
C GLY A 123 -23.70 11.08 21.94
N SER A 124 -22.99 12.21 21.88
CA SER A 124 -23.50 13.50 22.29
C SER A 124 -22.85 14.66 21.52
N ASN A 125 -23.64 15.70 21.21
CA ASN A 125 -23.23 16.91 20.48
C ASN A 125 -22.13 16.69 19.40
N PRO A 126 -22.41 15.96 18.30
CA PRO A 126 -21.41 15.68 17.27
C PRO A 126 -20.86 16.94 16.59
N ALA A 127 -21.67 18.00 16.48
CA ALA A 127 -21.25 19.24 15.85
C ALA A 127 -20.17 19.98 16.65
N GLY A 128 -20.16 19.85 17.98
CA GLY A 128 -19.17 20.49 18.86
C GLY A 128 -17.84 19.75 18.95
N VAL A 129 -17.75 18.50 18.48
CA VAL A 129 -16.51 17.69 18.57
C VAL A 129 -15.36 18.36 17.82
N THR A 130 -15.66 19.12 16.75
CA THR A 130 -14.64 19.85 15.98
C THR A 130 -13.86 20.86 16.81
N ASN A 131 -14.45 21.39 17.89
CA ASN A 131 -13.79 22.36 18.77
C ASN A 131 -12.63 21.75 19.57
N VAL A 132 -12.56 20.42 19.68
CA VAL A 132 -11.44 19.75 20.36
C VAL A 132 -10.24 19.60 19.42
N LEU A 133 -10.45 19.80 18.12
CA LEU A 133 -9.49 19.52 17.06
C LEU A 133 -9.16 20.77 16.21
N ASP A 134 -9.64 21.95 16.61
CA ASP A 134 -9.47 23.20 15.84
C ASP A 134 -8.21 23.99 16.23
N GLY A 135 -7.47 23.53 17.25
CA GLY A 135 -6.26 24.17 17.76
C GLY A 135 -6.51 25.43 18.60
N ASP A 136 -7.78 25.80 18.84
CA ASP A 136 -8.14 26.95 19.67
C ASP A 136 -8.34 26.51 21.13
N PRO A 137 -7.48 26.93 22.08
CA PRO A 137 -7.62 26.53 23.47
C PRO A 137 -8.83 27.18 24.18
N THR A 138 -9.54 28.09 23.53
CA THR A 138 -10.73 28.75 24.06
C THR A 138 -12.04 28.09 23.65
N THR A 139 -12.00 27.18 22.67
CA THR A 139 -13.14 26.37 22.27
C THR A 139 -13.08 25.00 22.96
N PHE A 140 -14.24 24.37 23.13
CA PHE A 140 -14.32 23.04 23.74
C PHE A 140 -15.55 22.30 23.22
N TRP A 141 -15.54 20.97 23.37
CA TRP A 141 -16.73 20.15 23.16
C TRP A 141 -17.59 20.16 24.43
N GLU A 142 -18.85 20.54 24.26
CA GLU A 142 -19.84 20.53 25.32
C GLU A 142 -20.86 19.42 25.02
N PRO A 143 -20.85 18.28 25.72
CA PRO A 143 -21.87 17.26 25.52
C PRO A 143 -23.24 17.77 25.96
N ALA A 144 -24.30 17.25 25.33
CA ALA A 144 -25.67 17.50 25.75
C ALA A 144 -25.87 17.13 27.24
N PRO A 145 -26.64 17.94 27.99
CA PRO A 145 -26.91 17.68 29.39
C PRO A 145 -27.67 16.36 29.58
N LEU A 146 -27.53 15.76 30.76
CA LEU A 146 -28.32 14.59 31.12
C LEU A 146 -29.82 14.90 31.07
N PRO A 147 -30.67 13.92 30.70
CA PRO A 147 -32.11 14.09 30.77
C PRO A 147 -32.57 14.51 32.17
N ALA A 148 -33.60 15.34 32.24
CA ALA A 148 -34.12 15.81 33.52
C ALA A 148 -34.55 14.65 34.43
N GLY A 149 -34.17 14.72 35.71
CA GLY A 149 -34.49 13.70 36.71
C GLY A 149 -33.56 12.50 36.73
N VAL A 150 -32.50 12.50 35.92
CA VAL A 150 -31.43 11.50 35.97
C VAL A 150 -30.31 12.01 36.88
N ASP A 151 -29.98 11.24 37.92
CA ASP A 151 -28.79 11.48 38.73
C ASP A 151 -27.54 11.02 37.96
N PRO A 152 -26.50 11.85 37.80
CA PRO A 152 -25.22 11.43 37.23
C PRO A 152 -24.61 10.17 37.86
N ALA A 153 -24.92 9.89 39.13
CA ALA A 153 -24.45 8.70 39.83
C ALA A 153 -25.14 7.40 39.37
N ASP A 154 -26.32 7.51 38.76
CA ASP A 154 -27.16 6.38 38.34
C ASP A 154 -26.97 6.00 36.85
N VAL A 155 -26.11 6.72 36.12
CA VAL A 155 -25.87 6.50 34.69
C VAL A 155 -24.40 6.36 34.35
N ASP A 156 -24.13 5.51 33.37
CA ASP A 156 -22.80 5.44 32.75
C ASP A 156 -22.61 6.62 31.79
N ILE A 157 -21.98 7.67 32.30
CA ILE A 157 -21.67 8.87 31.52
C ILE A 157 -20.74 8.54 30.34
N GLY A 158 -19.84 7.55 30.48
CA GLY A 158 -18.92 7.15 29.40
C GLY A 158 -19.66 6.55 28.20
N ALA A 159 -20.78 5.87 28.44
CA ALA A 159 -21.65 5.34 27.39
C ALA A 159 -22.46 6.43 26.66
N LEU A 160 -22.64 7.61 27.27
CA LEU A 160 -23.39 8.73 26.71
C LEU A 160 -22.49 9.77 26.04
N TRP A 161 -21.37 10.10 26.69
CA TRP A 161 -20.46 11.17 26.30
C TRP A 161 -19.18 10.57 25.74
N TRP A 162 -19.26 10.20 24.47
CA TRP A 162 -18.13 9.69 23.71
C TRP A 162 -18.20 10.20 22.27
N PHE A 163 -17.05 10.18 21.60
CA PHE A 163 -16.96 10.38 20.17
C PHE A 163 -15.79 9.61 19.59
N THR A 164 -15.81 9.42 18.28
CA THR A 164 -14.74 8.77 17.50
C THR A 164 -14.36 9.67 16.34
N VAL A 165 -13.05 9.76 16.09
CA VAL A 165 -12.48 10.63 15.08
C VAL A 165 -11.51 9.82 14.24
N ASP A 166 -11.57 10.03 12.93
CA ASP A 166 -10.61 9.53 11.97
C ASP A 166 -9.54 10.60 11.73
N LEU A 167 -8.33 10.34 12.21
CA LEU A 167 -7.18 11.23 12.06
C LEU A 167 -6.58 11.21 10.64
N GLY A 168 -7.16 10.44 9.72
CA GLY A 168 -6.73 10.38 8.33
C GLY A 168 -5.44 9.58 8.11
N ARG A 169 -4.89 8.94 9.14
CA ARG A 169 -3.75 8.01 9.05
C ARG A 169 -3.49 7.34 10.41
N LEU A 170 -2.74 6.24 10.37
CA LEU A 170 -2.05 5.76 11.57
C LEU A 170 -0.92 6.75 11.91
N VAL A 171 -0.80 7.08 13.19
CA VAL A 171 0.32 7.82 13.79
C VAL A 171 1.05 6.94 14.78
#